data_AF-A0A484YAV8-F1
#
_entry.id   AF-A0A484YAV8-F1
#
_cell.length_a   1.000
_cell.length_b   1.000
_cell.length_c   1.000
_cell.angle_alpha   90.00
_cell.angle_beta   90.00
_cell.angle_gamma   90.00
#
_symmetry.space_group_name_H-M   'P 1'
#
loop_
_entity.id
_entity.type
_entity.pdbx_description
1 polymer ?
#
loop_
_entity_poly.entity_id
_entity_poly.type
_entity_poly.pdbx_seq_one_letter_code
_entity_poly.pdbx_strand_id
1 'polypeptide(L)'
;MATQPTQDAVPSESPRDLKFNAGKIDEFVTSQGWTYTDRFGQKHYTIEGINYLSQQAMAAYGYVILTGKTFTTGATINNPNEVLLNTADGEYYKWTGSFASGPKVVPANSTPASTGGIAPGAWIGVGDASLRSALAASSGAGLVGISVGSVYPAGTVGSAIQYRTPQMYGIEPSTTNIIGLRSGC
;
A
#
# COMPACT_ATOMS: atom_id res chain seq x y z
N MET A 1 -2.67 -4.63 -52.00
CA MET A 1 -2.98 -3.36 -51.29
C MET A 1 -1.69 -2.89 -50.65
N ALA A 2 -1.26 -1.64 -50.88
CA ALA A 2 0.01 -1.13 -50.35
C ALA A 2 0.01 -1.20 -48.81
N THR A 3 1.01 -1.86 -48.23
CA THR A 3 1.12 -2.13 -46.78
C THR A 3 1.87 -1.04 -46.02
N GLN A 4 2.34 -0.01 -46.72
CA GLN A 4 3.15 1.06 -46.15
C GLN A 4 2.25 2.23 -45.71
N PRO A 5 2.29 2.65 -44.43
CA PRO A 5 1.60 3.84 -43.96
C PRO A 5 2.05 5.09 -44.71
N THR A 6 1.16 6.07 -44.84
CA THR A 6 1.50 7.38 -45.42
C THR A 6 2.43 8.18 -44.48
N GLN A 7 2.93 9.30 -44.99
CA GLN A 7 3.62 10.34 -44.21
C GLN A 7 2.67 11.46 -43.77
N ASP A 8 1.35 11.25 -43.85
CA ASP A 8 0.35 12.21 -43.39
C ASP A 8 0.41 12.33 -41.86
N ALA A 9 0.00 13.47 -41.31
CA ALA A 9 0.01 13.75 -39.88
C ALA A 9 -0.69 12.66 -39.04
N VAL A 10 -0.37 12.58 -37.75
CA VAL A 10 -1.14 11.79 -36.78
C VAL A 10 -2.07 12.77 -36.04
N PRO A 11 -3.40 12.61 -36.12
CA PRO A 11 -4.15 11.53 -36.80
C PRO A 11 -4.31 11.75 -38.32
N SER A 12 -4.55 10.66 -39.07
CA SER A 12 -4.81 10.65 -40.52
C SER A 12 -6.08 9.87 -40.85
N GLU A 13 -6.91 10.43 -41.74
CA GLU A 13 -8.12 9.80 -42.29
C GLU A 13 -7.85 9.03 -43.59
N SER A 14 -6.59 8.98 -44.05
CA SER A 14 -6.22 8.26 -45.26
C SER A 14 -6.60 6.78 -45.14
N PRO A 15 -7.30 6.19 -46.13
CA PRO A 15 -7.70 4.78 -46.09
C PRO A 15 -6.52 3.80 -45.92
N ARG A 16 -5.31 4.22 -46.31
CA ARG A 16 -4.07 3.43 -46.16
C ARG A 16 -3.59 3.35 -44.72
N ASP A 17 -3.87 4.38 -43.91
CA ASP A 17 -3.44 4.47 -42.52
C ASP A 17 -4.41 3.78 -41.58
N LEU A 18 -5.66 3.55 -42.00
CA LEU A 18 -6.69 2.91 -41.18
C LEU A 18 -6.25 1.55 -40.63
N LYS A 19 -5.51 0.74 -41.41
CA LYS A 19 -4.99 -0.56 -40.93
C LYS A 19 -3.96 -0.38 -39.80
N PHE A 20 -3.06 0.61 -39.92
CA PHE A 20 -2.09 0.92 -38.87
C PHE A 20 -2.81 1.47 -37.63
N ASN A 21 -3.72 2.42 -37.82
CA ASN A 21 -4.51 3.03 -36.75
C ASN A 21 -5.29 1.97 -35.97
N ALA A 22 -5.93 1.01 -36.65
CA ALA A 22 -6.65 -0.09 -36.01
C ALA A 22 -5.72 -0.96 -35.15
N GLY A 23 -4.53 -1.31 -35.64
CA GLY A 23 -3.54 -2.05 -34.84
C GLY A 23 -3.04 -1.26 -33.63
N LYS A 24 -2.95 0.07 -33.72
CA LYS A 24 -2.56 0.93 -32.59
C LYS A 24 -3.67 1.07 -31.56
N ILE A 25 -4.93 1.07 -31.97
CA ILE A 25 -6.07 1.02 -31.04
C ILE A 25 -6.06 -0.33 -30.30
N ASP A 26 -5.86 -1.44 -31.00
CA ASP A 26 -5.71 -2.75 -30.36
C ASP A 26 -4.57 -2.76 -29.33
N GLU A 27 -3.40 -2.22 -29.69
CA GLU A 27 -2.26 -2.04 -28.77
C GLU A 27 -2.60 -1.10 -27.59
N PHE A 28 -3.28 0.02 -27.83
CA PHE A 28 -3.71 0.95 -26.77
C PHE A 28 -4.62 0.26 -25.74
N VAL A 29 -5.56 -0.57 -26.21
CA VAL A 29 -6.58 -1.20 -25.38
C VAL A 29 -6.06 -2.47 -24.69
N THR A 30 -5.22 -3.26 -25.34
CA THR A 30 -4.87 -4.62 -24.86
C THR A 30 -3.44 -4.77 -24.35
N SER A 31 -2.55 -3.82 -24.66
CA SER A 31 -1.14 -3.93 -24.25
C SER A 31 -0.97 -3.78 -22.74
N GLN A 32 -0.12 -4.63 -22.18
CA GLN A 32 0.37 -4.53 -20.80
C GLN A 32 1.49 -3.48 -20.64
N GLY A 33 2.06 -2.99 -21.74
CA GLY A 33 3.05 -1.92 -21.72
C GLY A 33 2.40 -0.56 -21.48
N TRP A 34 3.09 0.38 -20.86
CA TRP A 34 2.52 1.69 -20.49
C TRP A 34 2.37 2.66 -21.65
N THR A 35 3.11 2.45 -22.74
CA THR A 35 3.07 3.33 -23.90
C THR A 35 3.12 2.54 -25.20
N TYR A 36 2.44 3.04 -26.23
CA TYR A 36 2.62 2.60 -27.60
C TYR A 36 3.32 3.69 -28.42
N THR A 37 3.89 3.31 -29.56
CA THR A 37 4.60 4.23 -30.47
C THR A 37 3.80 4.44 -31.76
N ASP A 38 3.63 5.69 -32.17
CA ASP A 38 2.94 6.07 -33.41
C ASP A 38 3.83 5.96 -34.67
N ARG A 39 3.31 6.42 -35.82
CA ARG A 39 4.03 6.36 -37.12
C ARG A 39 5.29 7.21 -37.17
N PHE A 40 5.37 8.24 -36.33
CA PHE A 40 6.49 9.18 -36.27
C PHE A 40 7.44 8.89 -35.11
N GLY A 41 7.22 7.80 -34.36
CA GLY A 41 8.06 7.43 -33.23
C GLY A 41 7.67 8.12 -31.92
N GLN A 42 6.58 8.87 -31.85
CA GLN A 42 6.14 9.48 -30.60
C GLN A 42 5.45 8.44 -29.71
N LYS A 43 5.68 8.58 -28.39
CA LYS A 43 5.10 7.70 -27.38
C LYS A 43 3.80 8.28 -26.85
N HIS A 44 2.80 7.42 -26.72
CA HIS A 44 1.47 7.73 -26.19
C HIS A 44 1.12 6.71 -25.11
N TYR A 45 0.40 7.11 -24.07
CA TYR A 45 -0.01 6.17 -23.03
C TYR A 45 -1.03 5.16 -23.57
N THR A 46 -0.88 3.91 -23.15
CA THR A 46 -1.91 2.87 -23.27
C THR A 46 -2.93 3.00 -22.14
N ILE A 47 -3.98 2.18 -22.15
CA ILE A 47 -4.93 2.11 -21.03
C ILE A 47 -4.22 1.73 -19.72
N GLU A 48 -3.24 0.84 -19.75
CA GLU A 48 -2.44 0.47 -18.58
C GLU A 48 -1.59 1.63 -18.07
N GLY A 49 -0.96 2.40 -18.97
CA GLY A 49 -0.22 3.61 -18.60
C GLY A 49 -1.11 4.65 -17.93
N ILE A 50 -2.31 4.88 -18.48
CA ILE A 50 -3.31 5.79 -17.90
C ILE A 50 -3.79 5.28 -16.54
N ASN A 51 -4.12 3.99 -16.42
CA ASN A 51 -4.54 3.36 -15.15
C ASN A 51 -3.46 3.49 -14.08
N TYR A 52 -2.20 3.30 -14.44
CA TYR A 52 -1.07 3.47 -13.51
C TYR A 52 -0.94 4.92 -13.03
N LEU A 53 -0.94 5.89 -13.95
CA LEU A 53 -0.88 7.30 -13.59
C LEU A 53 -2.10 7.76 -12.79
N SER A 54 -3.29 7.28 -13.14
CA SER A 54 -4.52 7.55 -12.41
C SER A 54 -4.43 6.99 -11.00
N GLN A 55 -3.95 5.77 -10.82
CA GLN A 55 -3.75 5.19 -9.49
C GLN A 55 -2.72 5.98 -8.65
N GLN A 56 -1.63 6.45 -9.27
CA GLN A 56 -0.66 7.30 -8.58
C GLN A 56 -1.23 8.67 -8.20
N ALA A 57 -1.92 9.34 -9.13
CA ALA A 57 -2.55 10.64 -8.89
C ALA A 57 -3.67 10.53 -7.86
N MET A 58 -4.47 9.46 -7.93
CA MET A 58 -5.46 9.13 -6.92
C MET A 58 -4.77 8.91 -5.57
N ALA A 59 -3.70 8.11 -5.47
CA ALA A 59 -2.97 7.98 -4.21
C ALA A 59 -2.44 9.33 -3.65
N ALA A 60 -2.26 10.35 -4.50
CA ALA A 60 -1.86 11.70 -4.10
C ALA A 60 -3.03 12.60 -3.64
N TYR A 61 -4.26 12.37 -4.08
CA TYR A 61 -5.46 13.01 -3.51
C TYR A 61 -5.92 12.20 -2.29
N GLY A 62 -6.18 12.86 -1.16
CA GLY A 62 -6.50 12.20 0.12
C GLY A 62 -7.68 11.21 0.08
N TYR A 63 -7.94 10.58 1.22
CA TYR A 63 -8.98 9.54 1.32
C TYR A 63 -10.41 10.10 1.19
N VAL A 64 -11.25 9.36 0.48
CA VAL A 64 -12.69 9.62 0.37
C VAL A 64 -13.42 8.70 1.35
N ILE A 65 -14.02 9.27 2.39
CA ILE A 65 -14.76 8.50 3.39
C ILE A 65 -16.17 8.20 2.87
N LEU A 66 -16.56 6.92 2.86
CA LEU A 66 -17.92 6.52 2.56
C LEU A 66 -18.85 6.77 3.77
N THR A 67 -19.39 7.99 3.88
CA THR A 67 -20.26 8.41 5.00
C THR A 67 -21.48 7.50 5.14
N GLY A 68 -21.75 7.04 6.36
CA GLY A 68 -22.87 6.14 6.67
C GLY A 68 -22.68 4.70 6.19
N LYS A 69 -21.52 4.36 5.65
CA LYS A 69 -21.17 3.01 5.21
C LYS A 69 -20.00 2.47 6.05
N THR A 70 -20.10 1.20 6.38
CA THR A 70 -19.14 0.45 7.20
C THR A 70 -19.07 -0.98 6.69
N PHE A 71 -18.10 -1.77 7.16
CA PHE A 71 -18.10 -3.21 6.90
C PHE A 71 -19.36 -3.91 7.46
N THR A 72 -20.00 -3.36 8.50
CA THR A 72 -21.25 -3.88 9.06
C THR A 72 -22.47 -3.55 8.21
N THR A 73 -22.57 -2.36 7.62
CA THR A 73 -23.69 -2.00 6.73
C THR A 73 -23.49 -2.44 5.28
N GLY A 74 -22.26 -2.78 4.90
CA GLY A 74 -21.88 -3.14 3.54
C GLY A 74 -21.71 -1.92 2.63
N ALA A 75 -20.88 -2.06 1.61
CA ALA A 75 -20.55 -0.98 0.68
C ALA A 75 -20.07 -1.53 -0.67
N THR A 76 -20.00 -0.66 -1.67
CA THR A 76 -19.29 -0.92 -2.92
C THR A 76 -18.21 0.15 -3.06
N ILE A 77 -16.95 -0.27 -3.10
CA ILE A 77 -15.80 0.60 -3.34
C ILE A 77 -15.66 0.71 -4.86
N ASN A 78 -15.83 1.91 -5.39
CA ASN A 78 -15.75 2.18 -6.82
C ASN A 78 -14.38 2.76 -7.20
N ASN A 79 -13.73 3.45 -6.26
CA ASN A 79 -12.52 4.21 -6.50
C ASN A 79 -11.40 3.76 -5.57
N PRO A 80 -10.14 3.66 -6.05
CA PRO A 80 -8.99 3.34 -5.23
C PRO A 80 -8.78 4.21 -3.97
N ASN A 81 -9.34 5.41 -3.91
CA ASN A 81 -9.19 6.32 -2.76
C ASN A 81 -10.31 6.24 -1.73
N GLU A 82 -11.35 5.47 -2.02
CA GLU A 82 -12.44 5.29 -1.08
C GLU A 82 -11.99 4.40 0.08
N VAL A 83 -12.36 4.82 1.29
CA VAL A 83 -12.06 4.11 2.53
C VAL A 83 -13.33 3.76 3.26
N LEU A 84 -13.35 2.57 3.84
CA LEU A 84 -14.49 2.02 4.56
C LEU A 84 -14.14 1.84 6.03
N LEU A 85 -15.03 2.31 6.90
CA LEU A 85 -14.86 2.17 8.35
C LEU A 85 -15.18 0.73 8.77
N ASN A 86 -14.25 0.11 9.49
CA ASN A 86 -14.52 -1.05 10.31
C ASN A 86 -14.85 -0.57 11.74
N THR A 87 -16.11 -0.76 12.15
CA THR A 87 -16.57 -0.29 13.46
C THR A 87 -16.05 -1.13 14.62
N ALA A 88 -15.54 -2.34 14.34
CA ALA A 88 -15.05 -3.25 15.38
C ALA A 88 -13.72 -2.78 15.99
N ASP A 89 -12.83 -2.20 15.17
CA ASP A 89 -11.54 -1.66 15.58
C ASP A 89 -11.48 -0.11 15.50
N GLY A 90 -12.49 0.52 14.89
CA GLY A 90 -12.57 1.97 14.74
C GLY A 90 -11.71 2.50 13.59
N GLU A 91 -11.29 1.65 12.67
CA GLU A 91 -10.32 2.00 11.63
C GLU A 91 -10.90 2.11 10.24
N TYR A 92 -10.32 3.00 9.45
CA TYR A 92 -10.58 3.07 8.02
C TYR A 92 -9.64 2.14 7.27
N TYR A 93 -10.20 1.38 6.33
CA TYR A 93 -9.46 0.50 5.44
C TYR A 93 -9.63 0.93 3.98
N LYS A 94 -8.52 0.90 3.24
CA LYS A 94 -8.44 1.11 1.80
C LYS A 94 -8.30 -0.23 1.09
N TRP A 95 -9.06 -0.44 0.00
CA TRP A 95 -8.85 -1.59 -0.88
C TRP A 95 -7.71 -1.28 -1.87
N THR A 96 -6.68 -2.13 -1.89
CA THR A 96 -5.52 -1.99 -2.77
C THR A 96 -5.42 -3.10 -3.82
N GLY A 97 -6.43 -3.97 -3.90
CA GLY A 97 -6.54 -4.96 -4.95
C GLY A 97 -7.02 -4.37 -6.28
N SER A 98 -6.96 -5.18 -7.33
CA SER A 98 -7.37 -4.77 -8.68
C SER A 98 -8.87 -4.45 -8.78
N PHE A 99 -9.19 -3.42 -9.56
CA PHE A 99 -10.55 -3.04 -9.99
C PHE A 99 -10.84 -3.46 -11.44
N ALA A 100 -9.95 -4.22 -12.09
CA ALA A 100 -10.09 -4.58 -13.50
C ALA A 100 -11.35 -5.40 -13.80
N SER A 101 -11.84 -6.17 -12.82
CA SER A 101 -13.09 -6.95 -12.91
C SER A 101 -14.33 -6.19 -12.43
N GLY A 102 -14.20 -4.89 -12.13
CA GLY A 102 -15.25 -4.04 -11.59
C GLY A 102 -15.03 -3.59 -10.14
N PRO A 103 -16.03 -2.90 -9.55
CA PRO A 103 -15.96 -2.38 -8.19
C PRO A 103 -15.76 -3.47 -7.14
N LYS A 104 -15.15 -3.11 -6.00
CA LYS A 104 -15.03 -4.02 -4.86
C LYS A 104 -16.31 -3.99 -4.03
N VAL A 105 -17.12 -5.04 -4.14
CA VAL A 105 -18.32 -5.23 -3.32
C VAL A 105 -17.95 -5.80 -1.94
N VAL A 106 -18.47 -5.16 -0.90
CA VAL A 106 -18.32 -5.53 0.51
C VAL A 106 -19.72 -5.85 1.07
N PRO A 107 -20.05 -7.13 1.29
CA PRO A 107 -21.33 -7.51 1.87
C PRO A 107 -21.54 -6.90 3.26
N ALA A 108 -22.80 -6.74 3.67
CA ALA A 108 -23.13 -6.37 5.04
C ALA A 108 -22.67 -7.44 6.05
N ASN A 109 -22.44 -7.04 7.29
CA ASN A 109 -21.94 -7.88 8.39
C ASN A 109 -20.60 -8.57 8.07
N SER A 110 -19.70 -7.87 7.39
CA SER A 110 -18.39 -8.40 7.01
C SER A 110 -17.26 -7.71 7.78
N THR A 111 -16.01 -8.10 7.47
CA THR A 111 -14.78 -7.52 8.00
C THR A 111 -13.75 -7.42 6.88
N PRO A 112 -12.67 -6.62 7.04
CA PRO A 112 -11.55 -6.64 6.10
C PRO A 112 -11.01 -8.07 5.90
N ALA A 113 -10.82 -8.81 7.00
CA ALA A 113 -10.34 -10.19 6.97
C ALA A 113 -11.26 -11.12 6.16
N SER A 114 -12.57 -11.05 6.38
CA SER A 114 -13.54 -11.91 5.69
C SER A 114 -13.85 -11.52 4.25
N THR A 115 -13.33 -10.38 3.76
CA THR A 115 -13.62 -9.86 2.41
C THR A 115 -12.37 -9.64 1.58
N GLY A 116 -11.26 -10.30 1.91
CA GLY A 116 -10.05 -10.26 1.10
C GLY A 116 -8.75 -10.33 1.89
N GLY A 117 -8.81 -10.18 3.22
CA GLY A 117 -7.61 -10.18 4.06
C GLY A 117 -6.97 -8.81 4.18
N ILE A 118 -6.00 -8.70 5.10
CA ILE A 118 -5.22 -7.48 5.35
C ILE A 118 -3.79 -7.72 4.88
N ALA A 119 -3.45 -7.19 3.70
CA ALA A 119 -2.16 -7.37 3.03
C ALA A 119 -2.01 -6.41 1.83
N PRO A 120 -0.79 -6.20 1.30
CA PRO A 120 -0.61 -5.55 0.00
C PRO A 120 -1.41 -6.28 -1.09
N GLY A 121 -2.18 -5.53 -1.88
CA GLY A 121 -3.10 -6.10 -2.87
C GLY A 121 -4.48 -6.51 -2.31
N ALA A 122 -4.72 -6.28 -1.02
CA ALA A 122 -6.00 -6.49 -0.34
C ALA A 122 -6.36 -5.24 0.50
N TRP A 123 -6.94 -5.40 1.70
CA TRP A 123 -7.23 -4.28 2.59
C TRP A 123 -5.97 -3.79 3.31
N ILE A 124 -5.83 -2.47 3.44
CA ILE A 124 -4.78 -1.82 4.22
C ILE A 124 -5.43 -0.78 5.14
N GLY A 125 -5.09 -0.79 6.43
CA GLY A 125 -5.53 0.22 7.39
C GLY A 125 -4.85 1.57 7.11
N VAL A 126 -5.63 2.65 7.15
CA VAL A 126 -5.16 3.99 6.76
C VAL A 126 -5.26 5.04 7.88
N GLY A 127 -5.69 4.63 9.08
CA GLY A 127 -5.80 5.49 10.26
C GLY A 127 -4.63 5.37 11.24
N ASP A 128 -4.53 6.32 12.17
CA ASP A 128 -3.59 6.26 13.30
C ASP A 128 -4.01 5.26 14.37
N ALA A 129 -5.27 4.80 14.37
CA ALA A 129 -5.77 3.79 15.29
C ALA A 129 -4.98 2.47 15.22
N SER A 130 -4.57 2.02 14.03
CA SER A 130 -3.71 0.82 13.87
C SER A 130 -2.38 1.04 14.54
N LEU A 131 -1.79 2.22 14.32
CA LEU A 131 -0.53 2.60 14.93
C LEU A 131 -0.68 2.74 16.45
N ARG A 132 -1.78 3.31 16.97
CA ARG A 132 -2.03 3.43 18.41
C ARG A 132 -2.23 2.06 19.06
N SER A 133 -2.99 1.17 18.43
CA SER A 133 -3.18 -0.21 18.87
C SER A 133 -1.85 -0.97 18.88
N ALA A 134 -1.07 -0.84 17.82
CA ALA A 134 0.25 -1.45 17.70
C ALA A 134 1.25 -0.88 18.75
N LEU A 135 1.22 0.43 19.02
CA LEU A 135 2.02 1.07 20.06
C LEU A 135 1.56 0.69 21.48
N ALA A 136 0.27 0.40 21.68
CA ALA A 136 -0.30 -0.01 22.97
C ALA A 136 -0.09 -1.51 23.28
N ALA A 137 0.19 -2.33 22.26
CA ALA A 137 0.50 -3.74 22.45
C ALA A 137 1.78 -3.93 23.28
N SER A 138 1.93 -5.07 23.95
CA SER A 138 3.12 -5.38 24.75
C SER A 138 4.41 -5.40 23.92
N SER A 139 4.33 -5.75 22.64
CA SER A 139 5.43 -5.68 21.67
C SER A 139 5.64 -4.30 21.05
N GLY A 140 4.73 -3.34 21.31
CA GLY A 140 4.69 -2.03 20.67
C GLY A 140 5.92 -1.17 20.91
N ALA A 141 6.64 -1.39 22.02
CA ALA A 141 7.91 -0.74 22.29
C ALA A 141 8.96 -1.00 21.18
N GLY A 142 8.86 -2.13 20.47
CA GLY A 142 9.73 -2.46 19.33
C GLY A 142 9.48 -1.61 18.08
N LEU A 143 8.36 -0.88 18.01
CA LEU A 143 8.05 0.05 16.92
C LEU A 143 8.63 1.45 17.16
N VAL A 144 9.13 1.72 18.38
CA VAL A 144 9.67 3.03 18.77
C VAL A 144 11.19 3.03 18.60
N GLY A 145 11.68 3.78 17.62
CA GLY A 145 13.12 3.98 17.43
C GLY A 145 13.75 4.73 18.60
N ILE A 146 14.81 4.17 19.20
CA ILE A 146 15.64 4.82 20.21
C ILE A 146 17.08 4.95 19.72
N SER A 147 17.67 6.14 19.89
CA SER A 147 19.07 6.40 19.55
C SER A 147 19.90 6.46 20.83
N VAL A 148 21.11 5.91 20.74
CA VAL A 148 22.05 5.88 21.84
C VAL A 148 22.75 7.24 21.94
N GLY A 149 22.71 7.88 23.11
CA GLY A 149 23.32 9.20 23.32
C GLY A 149 22.40 10.41 23.05
N SER A 150 21.14 10.19 22.67
CA SER A 150 20.15 11.26 22.60
C SER A 150 19.57 11.57 23.98
N VAL A 151 19.35 12.86 24.26
CA VAL A 151 18.59 13.30 25.45
C VAL A 151 17.12 13.36 25.08
N TYR A 152 16.27 12.73 25.89
CA TYR A 152 14.83 12.68 25.68
C TYR A 152 14.10 13.58 26.69
N PRO A 153 13.01 14.25 26.29
CA PRO A 153 12.18 15.04 27.22
C PRO A 153 11.64 14.19 28.37
N ALA A 154 11.48 14.81 29.54
CA ALA A 154 10.88 14.16 30.71
C ALA A 154 9.47 13.63 30.38
N GLY A 155 9.13 12.45 30.91
CA GLY A 155 7.83 11.81 30.68
C GLY A 155 7.75 10.97 29.40
N THR A 156 8.85 10.80 28.67
CA THR A 156 8.93 9.92 27.49
C THR A 156 9.58 8.58 27.84
N VAL A 157 9.26 7.52 27.09
CA VAL A 157 9.90 6.19 27.24
C VAL A 157 11.43 6.30 27.14
N GLY A 158 11.95 7.11 26.22
CA GLY A 158 13.39 7.35 26.07
C GLY A 158 14.05 7.98 27.30
N SER A 159 13.32 8.81 28.07
CA SER A 159 13.84 9.39 29.32
C SER A 159 13.92 8.41 30.50
N ALA A 160 13.12 7.33 30.45
CA ALA A 160 13.07 6.29 31.48
C ALA A 160 14.05 5.13 31.22
N ILE A 161 14.43 4.90 29.96
CA ILE A 161 15.44 3.90 29.58
C ILE A 161 16.84 4.50 29.78
N GLN A 162 17.25 4.61 31.06
CA GLN A 162 18.55 5.17 31.45
C GLN A 162 19.64 4.11 31.63
N TYR A 163 19.25 2.90 32.01
CA TYR A 163 20.17 1.80 32.31
C TYR A 163 20.10 0.74 31.22
N ARG A 164 21.25 0.47 30.62
CA ARG A 164 21.44 -0.60 29.64
C ARG A 164 21.97 -1.83 30.37
N THR A 165 21.36 -2.98 30.14
CA THR A 165 21.88 -4.25 30.65
C THR A 165 22.55 -5.03 29.52
N PRO A 166 23.56 -5.87 29.81
CA PRO A 166 24.17 -6.75 28.80
C PRO A 166 23.14 -7.59 28.02
N GLN A 167 22.04 -7.99 28.67
CA GLN A 167 20.95 -8.76 28.07
C GLN A 167 20.26 -8.02 26.91
N MET A 168 20.25 -6.67 26.93
CA MET A 168 19.73 -5.86 25.81
C MET A 168 20.58 -6.00 24.53
N TYR A 169 21.78 -6.58 24.63
CA TYR A 169 22.69 -6.86 23.52
C TYR A 169 22.81 -8.36 23.23
N GLY A 170 21.89 -9.19 23.75
CA GLY A 170 21.91 -10.64 23.57
C GLY A 170 22.97 -11.36 24.43
N ILE A 171 23.50 -10.70 25.47
CA ILE A 171 24.40 -11.33 26.44
C ILE A 171 23.55 -11.96 27.54
N GLU A 172 23.37 -13.27 27.49
CA GLU A 172 22.70 -14.02 28.54
C GLU A 172 23.54 -14.05 29.83
N PRO A 173 22.91 -13.95 31.02
CA PRO A 173 23.64 -14.10 32.27
C PRO A 173 24.26 -15.50 32.37
N SER A 174 25.54 -15.56 32.70
CA SER A 174 26.24 -16.81 32.96
C SER A 174 25.51 -17.59 34.05
N THR A 175 25.07 -18.82 33.74
CA THR A 175 24.49 -19.78 34.70
C THR A 175 25.53 -20.33 35.69
N THR A 176 26.80 -19.92 35.58
CA THR A 176 27.85 -20.34 36.49
C THR A 176 27.76 -19.57 37.81
N ASN A 177 27.00 -20.11 38.77
CA ASN A 177 27.16 -19.77 40.17
C ASN A 177 28.57 -20.21 40.61
N ILE A 178 29.55 -19.30 40.57
CA ILE A 178 30.80 -19.51 41.31
C ILE A 178 30.47 -19.28 42.79
N ILE A 179 29.96 -20.33 43.43
CA ILE A 179 29.90 -20.42 44.89
C ILE A 179 31.36 -20.43 45.36
N GLY A 180 31.78 -19.36 46.02
CA GLY A 180 33.08 -19.28 46.66
C GLY A 180 33.19 -20.33 47.77
N LEU A 181 33.72 -21.50 47.43
CA LEU A 181 34.35 -22.39 48.39
C LEU A 181 35.61 -21.68 48.90
N ARG A 182 35.47 -20.94 50.00
CA ARG A 182 36.60 -20.61 50.87
C ARG A 182 37.13 -21.93 51.42
N SER A 183 38.22 -22.42 50.85
CA SER A 183 39.08 -23.41 51.51
C SER A 183 39.71 -22.73 52.72
N GLY A 184 39.23 -23.06 53.92
CA GLY A 184 39.93 -22.74 55.16
C GLY A 184 41.15 -23.63 55.29
N CYS A 185 42.32 -23.01 55.47
CA CYS A 185 43.42 -23.60 56.24
C CYS A 185 43.23 -23.24 57.71
#